data_AF-A0A1D1YPL7-F1
#
_entry.id   AF-A0A1D1YPL7-F1
#
_cell.length_a   1.000
_cell.length_b   1.000
_cell.length_c   1.000
_cell.angle_alpha   90.00
_cell.angle_beta   90.00
_cell.angle_gamma   90.00
#
_symmetry.space_group_name_H-M   'P 1'
#
loop_
_entity.id
_entity.type
_entity.pdbx_description
1 polymer ?
#
loop_
_entity_poly.entity_id
_entity_poly.type
_entity_poly.pdbx_seq_one_letter_code
_entity_poly.pdbx_strand_id
1 'polypeptide(L)'
;FLLLLLLALSALTIISTHPHPLDPLSPSEIAAVRRAVRRSPLGTSNSLTFQYVGLDEPDKPLLLSWLSAPHAAPPPPRRALAILRSDGETHELTVALSGAGASVVSDRTYRGPGFPMMTLEEQTAACLLPFNYTPFVASVARRGVELRDVACETFSVGWFGEAGEGKER
;
A
#
# COMPACT_ATOMS: atom_id res chain seq x y z
N PHE A 1 -16.55 30.68 36.27
CA PHE A 1 -15.90 31.20 35.05
C PHE A 1 -14.91 30.23 34.44
N LEU A 2 -13.86 29.79 35.16
CA LEU A 2 -12.86 28.83 34.62
C LEU A 2 -13.47 27.47 34.20
N LEU A 3 -14.43 26.95 34.98
CA LEU A 3 -15.14 25.69 34.67
C LEU A 3 -16.04 25.80 33.43
N LEU A 4 -16.70 26.95 33.24
CA LEU A 4 -17.52 27.24 32.06
C LEU A 4 -16.65 27.45 30.81
N LEU A 5 -15.46 28.03 30.97
CA LEU A 5 -14.46 28.17 29.92
C LEU A 5 -13.89 26.80 29.51
N LEU A 6 -13.61 25.91 30.47
CA LEU A 6 -13.18 24.53 30.21
C LEU A 6 -14.27 23.69 29.53
N LEU A 7 -15.55 23.83 29.94
CA LEU A 7 -16.68 23.20 29.24
C LEU A 7 -16.85 23.74 27.81
N ALA A 8 -16.71 25.06 27.61
CA ALA A 8 -16.79 25.67 26.29
C ALA A 8 -15.62 25.26 25.37
N LEU A 9 -14.39 25.15 25.90
CA LEU A 9 -13.25 24.61 25.15
C LEU A 9 -13.43 23.11 24.83
N SER A 10 -14.02 22.32 25.74
CA SER A 10 -14.35 20.91 25.45
C SER A 10 -15.46 20.77 24.39
N ALA A 11 -16.40 21.72 24.32
CA ALA A 11 -17.45 21.74 23.31
C ALA A 11 -16.94 22.15 21.93
N LEU A 12 -15.91 23.01 21.85
CA LEU A 12 -15.23 23.33 20.58
C LEU A 12 -14.40 22.17 20.02
N THR A 13 -14.00 21.20 20.85
CA THR A 13 -13.25 20.01 20.41
C THR A 13 -14.11 18.86 19.87
N ILE A 14 -15.44 19.05 19.76
CA ILE A 14 -16.34 18.03 19.19
C ILE A 14 -17.06 18.60 17.96
N ILE A 15 -16.31 19.15 17.01
CA ILE A 15 -16.71 18.98 15.62
C ILE A 15 -16.21 17.58 15.25
N SER A 16 -17.00 16.56 15.61
CA SER A 16 -16.84 15.25 15.01
C SER A 16 -17.20 15.41 13.54
N THR A 17 -16.23 15.83 12.71
CA THR A 17 -16.29 15.56 11.29
C THR A 17 -16.24 14.04 11.20
N HIS A 18 -17.41 13.41 11.12
CA HIS A 18 -17.46 12.00 10.77
C HIS A 18 -16.61 11.87 9.50
N PRO A 19 -15.52 11.08 9.53
CA PRO A 19 -14.63 10.99 8.39
C PRO A 19 -15.46 10.55 7.19
N HIS A 20 -15.35 11.31 6.10
CA HIS A 20 -16.08 11.02 4.89
C HIS A 20 -15.70 9.60 4.44
N PRO A 21 -16.63 8.77 3.96
CA PRO A 21 -16.33 7.39 3.57
C PRO A 21 -15.21 7.27 2.52
N LEU A 22 -14.99 8.32 1.73
CA LEU A 22 -13.90 8.43 0.74
C LEU A 22 -12.65 9.18 1.23
N ASP A 23 -12.58 9.58 2.50
CA ASP A 23 -11.37 10.16 3.04
C ASP A 23 -10.22 9.13 2.94
N PRO A 24 -9.00 9.57 2.55
CA PRO A 24 -7.86 8.69 2.44
C PRO A 24 -7.58 8.00 3.78
N LEU A 25 -6.84 6.90 3.73
CA LEU A 25 -6.41 6.24 4.96
C LEU A 25 -5.53 7.19 5.78
N SER A 26 -5.91 7.37 7.04
CA SER A 26 -5.10 8.10 8.01
C SER A 26 -3.81 7.33 8.33
N PRO A 27 -2.75 8.00 8.82
CA PRO A 27 -1.54 7.33 9.29
C PRO A 27 -1.82 6.26 10.34
N SER A 28 -2.81 6.46 11.21
CA SER A 28 -3.24 5.47 12.21
C SER A 28 -3.91 4.25 11.59
N GLU A 29 -4.72 4.44 10.55
CA GLU A 29 -5.33 3.33 9.79
C GLU A 29 -4.25 2.54 9.04
N ILE A 30 -3.31 3.21 8.36
CA ILE A 30 -2.18 2.54 7.68
C ILE A 30 -1.35 1.73 8.69
N ALA A 31 -1.04 2.30 9.85
CA ALA A 31 -0.33 1.59 10.91
C ALA A 31 -1.15 0.40 11.46
N ALA A 32 -2.47 0.53 11.54
CA ALA A 32 -3.36 -0.56 11.92
C ALA A 32 -3.38 -1.69 10.89
N VAL A 33 -3.46 -1.35 9.59
CA VAL A 33 -3.35 -2.32 8.48
C VAL A 33 -2.04 -3.09 8.58
N ARG A 34 -0.91 -2.39 8.72
CA ARG A 34 0.41 -3.02 8.89
C ARG A 34 0.41 -4.01 10.07
N ARG A 35 -0.14 -3.62 11.23
CA ARG A 35 -0.22 -4.50 12.40
C ARG A 35 -1.12 -5.71 12.16
N ALA A 36 -2.25 -5.52 11.48
CA ALA A 36 -3.18 -6.60 11.15
C ALA A 36 -2.51 -7.64 10.23
N VAL A 37 -1.85 -7.18 9.17
CA VAL A 37 -1.10 -8.05 8.24
C VAL A 37 0.06 -8.76 8.96
N ARG A 38 0.83 -8.06 9.80
CA ARG A 38 1.93 -8.70 10.56
C ARG A 38 1.48 -9.73 11.59
N ARG A 39 0.20 -9.73 11.97
CA ARG A 39 -0.41 -10.75 12.84
C ARG A 39 -1.07 -11.89 12.06
N SER A 40 -1.22 -11.77 10.75
CA SER A 40 -1.71 -12.84 9.89
C SER A 40 -0.60 -13.85 9.60
N PRO A 41 -0.89 -15.01 8.97
CA PRO A 41 0.13 -15.97 8.55
C PRO A 41 1.24 -15.37 7.68
N LEU A 42 0.94 -14.35 6.87
CA LEU A 42 1.94 -13.65 6.05
C LEU A 42 2.99 -12.91 6.91
N GLY A 43 2.64 -12.56 8.14
CA GLY A 43 3.52 -11.84 9.06
C GLY A 43 4.79 -12.61 9.45
N THR A 44 4.80 -13.94 9.31
CA THR A 44 5.96 -14.78 9.60
C THR A 44 7.00 -14.80 8.48
N SER A 45 6.66 -14.30 7.29
CA SER A 45 7.59 -14.26 6.17
C SER A 45 8.63 -13.14 6.33
N ASN A 46 9.89 -13.49 6.07
CA ASN A 46 11.00 -12.55 6.03
C ASN A 46 11.04 -11.74 4.72
N SER A 47 10.29 -12.16 3.70
CA SER A 47 10.25 -11.51 2.38
C SER A 47 8.99 -10.65 2.18
N LEU A 48 8.18 -10.44 3.23
CA LEU A 48 6.95 -9.67 3.18
C LEU A 48 7.21 -8.19 2.87
N THR A 49 6.76 -7.74 1.70
CA THR A 49 6.77 -6.34 1.23
C THR A 49 5.35 -5.86 0.91
N PHE A 50 5.15 -4.53 0.99
CA PHE A 50 3.86 -3.88 0.73
C PHE A 50 3.98 -3.05 -0.55
N GLN A 51 3.31 -3.47 -1.62
CA GLN A 51 3.34 -2.79 -2.91
C GLN A 51 2.24 -1.75 -3.02
N TYR A 52 1.11 -1.96 -2.33
CA TYR A 52 0.03 -0.99 -2.25
C TYR A 52 -0.72 -1.10 -0.93
N VAL A 53 -1.10 0.05 -0.36
CA VAL A 53 -2.06 0.14 0.74
C VAL A 53 -2.93 1.37 0.48
N GLY A 54 -4.23 1.16 0.32
CA GLY A 54 -5.17 2.25 0.04
C GLY A 54 -6.57 1.92 0.51
N LEU A 55 -7.45 2.92 0.44
CA LEU A 55 -8.87 2.75 0.76
C LEU A 55 -9.47 1.74 -0.23
N ASP A 56 -10.17 0.75 0.30
CA ASP A 56 -11.09 -0.08 -0.49
C ASP A 56 -12.42 0.65 -0.54
N GLU A 57 -12.73 1.23 -1.69
CA GLU A 57 -13.87 2.13 -1.86
C GLU A 57 -15.19 1.41 -1.51
N PRO A 58 -16.10 2.09 -0.78
CA PRO A 58 -17.38 1.50 -0.43
C PRO A 58 -18.25 1.32 -1.67
N ASP A 59 -19.17 0.34 -1.62
CA ASP A 59 -20.13 0.10 -2.70
C ASP A 59 -20.91 1.38 -3.05
N LYS A 60 -20.92 1.74 -4.33
CA LYS A 60 -21.54 2.97 -4.83
C LYS A 60 -22.99 3.17 -4.33
N PRO A 61 -23.89 2.16 -4.33
CA PRO A 61 -25.23 2.35 -3.78
C PRO A 61 -25.25 2.71 -2.30
N LEU A 62 -24.36 2.11 -1.48
CA LEU A 62 -24.26 2.42 -0.05
C LEU A 62 -23.73 3.85 0.16
N LEU A 63 -22.74 4.26 -0.62
CA LEU A 63 -22.21 5.61 -0.59
C LEU A 63 -23.28 6.65 -0.97
N LEU A 64 -24.01 6.43 -2.06
CA LEU A 64 -25.07 7.34 -2.51
C LEU A 64 -26.22 7.44 -1.51
N SER A 65 -26.62 6.30 -0.91
CA SER A 65 -27.61 6.26 0.17
C SER A 65 -27.16 7.10 1.37
N TRP A 66 -25.93 6.90 1.84
CA TRP A 66 -25.36 7.70 2.93
C TRP A 66 -25.27 9.19 2.58
N LEU A 67 -24.81 9.56 1.39
CA LEU A 67 -24.71 10.96 0.95
C LEU A 67 -26.07 11.67 0.92
N SER A 68 -27.16 10.95 0.63
CA SER A 68 -28.50 11.53 0.62
C SER A 68 -29.04 11.86 2.02
N ALA A 69 -28.55 11.16 3.05
CA ALA A 69 -28.92 11.42 4.44
C ALA A 69 -27.81 11.00 5.43
N PRO A 70 -26.70 11.77 5.53
CA PRO A 70 -25.49 11.36 6.29
C PRO A 70 -25.72 11.19 7.79
N HIS A 71 -26.78 11.80 8.33
CA HIS A 71 -27.16 11.74 9.74
C HIS A 71 -28.24 10.69 10.04
N ALA A 72 -28.85 10.10 9.01
CA ALA A 72 -29.94 9.13 9.18
C ALA A 72 -29.46 7.68 9.29
N ALA A 73 -28.23 7.38 8.83
CA ALA A 73 -27.65 6.05 8.83
C ALA A 73 -26.13 6.13 9.12
N PRO A 74 -25.53 5.07 9.69
CA PRO A 74 -24.08 5.00 9.83
C PRO A 74 -23.39 5.04 8.46
N PRO A 75 -22.14 5.54 8.38
CA PRO A 75 -21.37 5.51 7.14
C PRO A 75 -21.12 4.07 6.67
N PRO A 76 -20.91 3.86 5.36
CA PRO A 76 -20.47 2.57 4.85
C PRO A 76 -19.22 2.06 5.58
N PRO A 77 -19.06 0.73 5.73
CA PRO A 77 -17.87 0.15 6.35
C PRO A 77 -16.60 0.61 5.66
N ARG A 78 -15.63 1.12 6.43
CA ARG A 78 -14.30 1.49 5.92
C ARG A 78 -13.43 0.24 5.85
N ARG A 79 -12.80 0.02 4.70
CA ARG A 79 -11.86 -1.09 4.47
C ARG A 79 -10.61 -0.54 3.78
N ALA A 80 -9.51 -1.25 3.92
CA ALA A 80 -8.30 -1.03 3.14
C ALA A 80 -8.08 -2.21 2.19
N LEU A 81 -7.63 -1.91 0.98
CA LEU A 81 -7.02 -2.86 0.06
C LEU A 81 -5.51 -2.81 0.27
N ALA A 82 -4.91 -3.97 0.51
CA ALA A 82 -3.45 -4.12 0.58
C ALA A 82 -2.99 -5.14 -0.45
N ILE A 83 -2.03 -4.76 -1.30
CA ILE A 83 -1.36 -5.67 -2.23
C ILE A 83 0.05 -5.89 -1.70
N LEU A 84 0.38 -7.15 -1.46
CA LEU A 84 1.60 -7.58 -0.79
C LEU A 84 2.34 -8.59 -1.68
N ARG A 85 3.66 -8.66 -1.52
CA ARG A 85 4.45 -9.80 -1.96
C ARG A 85 5.01 -10.54 -0.76
N SER A 86 4.91 -11.86 -0.80
CA SER A 86 5.48 -12.75 0.21
C SER A 86 5.92 -14.03 -0.49
N ASP A 87 7.20 -14.38 -0.32
CA ASP A 87 7.79 -15.64 -0.80
C ASP A 87 7.54 -15.90 -2.29
N GLY A 88 7.69 -14.84 -3.10
CA GLY A 88 7.49 -14.85 -4.56
C GLY A 88 6.04 -14.59 -4.98
N GLU A 89 5.07 -14.85 -4.11
CA GLU A 89 3.64 -14.77 -4.41
C GLU A 89 3.07 -13.37 -4.19
N THR A 90 2.05 -13.00 -4.98
CA THR A 90 1.29 -11.75 -4.79
C THR A 90 -0.01 -12.03 -4.05
N HIS A 91 -0.28 -11.26 -3.00
CA HIS A 91 -1.47 -11.38 -2.16
C HIS A 91 -2.29 -10.09 -2.19
N GLU A 92 -3.59 -10.24 -2.42
CA GLU A 92 -4.59 -9.18 -2.33
C GLU A 92 -5.41 -9.36 -1.06
N LEU A 93 -5.26 -8.42 -0.13
CA LEU A 93 -5.93 -8.44 1.16
C LEU A 93 -7.00 -7.35 1.23
N THR A 94 -8.16 -7.72 1.77
CA THR A 94 -9.14 -6.77 2.28
C THR A 94 -9.01 -6.71 3.79
N VAL A 95 -8.83 -5.52 4.34
CA VAL A 95 -8.65 -5.28 5.77
C VAL A 95 -9.77 -4.39 6.28
N ALA A 96 -10.60 -4.89 7.20
CA ALA A 96 -11.65 -4.10 7.82
C ALA A 96 -11.06 -3.10 8.83
N LEU A 97 -11.53 -1.85 8.80
CA LEU A 97 -11.10 -0.77 9.68
C LEU A 97 -12.22 -0.43 10.67
N SER A 98 -11.87 -0.25 11.93
CA SER A 98 -12.79 0.14 13.00
C SER A 98 -12.09 1.03 14.02
N GLY A 99 -12.86 1.70 14.88
CA GLY A 99 -12.28 2.47 15.99
C GLY A 99 -11.42 1.63 16.95
N ALA A 100 -11.63 0.31 17.00
CA ALA A 100 -10.87 -0.62 17.83
C ALA A 100 -9.59 -1.16 17.16
N GLY A 101 -9.36 -0.89 15.87
CA GLY A 101 -8.21 -1.36 15.11
C GLY A 101 -8.57 -1.90 13.73
N ALA A 102 -7.77 -2.85 13.24
CA ALA A 102 -7.93 -3.43 11.92
C ALA A 102 -7.82 -4.96 11.95
N SER A 103 -8.53 -5.64 11.06
CA SER A 103 -8.49 -7.10 10.90
C SER A 103 -8.50 -7.49 9.43
N VAL A 104 -7.70 -8.49 9.06
CA VAL A 104 -7.73 -9.06 7.71
C VAL A 104 -9.01 -9.88 7.56
N VAL A 105 -9.86 -9.53 6.60
CA VAL A 105 -11.14 -10.20 6.35
C VAL A 105 -11.14 -11.02 5.05
N SER A 106 -10.18 -10.76 4.16
CA SER A 106 -9.93 -11.57 2.97
C SER A 106 -8.43 -11.54 2.65
N ASP A 107 -7.90 -12.68 2.20
CA ASP A 107 -6.56 -12.84 1.65
C ASP A 107 -6.69 -13.77 0.43
N ARG A 108 -6.30 -13.27 -0.74
CA ARG A 108 -6.31 -14.02 -1.99
C ARG A 108 -4.95 -13.96 -2.65
N THR A 109 -4.39 -15.11 -2.99
CA THR A 109 -3.21 -15.16 -3.85
C THR A 109 -3.61 -14.85 -5.29
N TYR A 110 -2.99 -13.83 -5.87
CA TYR A 110 -3.19 -13.47 -7.27
C TYR A 110 -2.51 -14.49 -8.18
N ARG A 111 -3.25 -15.02 -9.16
CA ARG A 111 -2.78 -16.06 -10.10
C ARG A 111 -2.87 -15.61 -11.56
N GLY A 112 -3.21 -14.35 -11.80
CA GLY A 112 -3.32 -13.80 -13.15
C GLY A 112 -1.95 -13.39 -13.73
N PRO A 113 -1.93 -12.92 -14.99
CA PRO A 113 -0.73 -12.36 -15.59
C PRO A 113 -0.42 -10.96 -15.04
N GLY A 114 0.87 -10.64 -14.91
CA GLY A 114 1.34 -9.35 -14.44
C GLY A 114 1.76 -9.34 -12.97
N PHE A 115 2.34 -8.23 -12.54
CA PHE A 115 2.95 -8.06 -11.22
C PHE A 115 2.49 -6.75 -10.59
N PRO A 116 2.52 -6.64 -9.25
CA PRO A 116 2.23 -5.39 -8.57
C PRO A 116 3.29 -4.32 -8.87
N MET A 117 3.00 -3.08 -8.48
CA MET A 117 3.93 -1.96 -8.59
C MET A 117 5.23 -2.25 -7.83
N MET A 118 6.37 -1.88 -8.40
CA MET A 118 7.67 -1.96 -7.72
C MET A 118 7.73 -0.98 -6.56
N THR A 119 8.28 -1.38 -5.41
CA THR A 119 8.54 -0.44 -4.32
C THR A 119 9.77 0.42 -4.62
N LEU A 120 9.93 1.54 -3.89
CA LEU A 120 11.12 2.37 -4.03
C LEU A 120 12.38 1.62 -3.56
N GLU A 121 12.25 0.78 -2.53
CA GLU A 121 13.32 -0.04 -1.99
C GLU A 121 13.81 -1.07 -3.01
N GLU A 122 12.87 -1.75 -3.69
CA GLU A 122 13.18 -2.70 -4.76
C GLU A 122 13.90 -2.01 -5.92
N GLN A 123 13.40 -0.86 -6.37
CA GLN A 123 14.01 -0.07 -7.44
C GLN A 123 15.42 0.41 -7.06
N THR A 124 15.58 0.95 -5.85
CA THR A 124 16.87 1.42 -5.34
C THR A 124 17.87 0.27 -5.27
N ALA A 125 17.47 -0.90 -4.74
CA ALA A 125 18.34 -2.06 -4.67
C ALA A 125 18.76 -2.54 -6.07
N ALA A 126 17.83 -2.58 -7.02
CA ALA A 126 18.11 -2.96 -8.40
C ALA A 126 19.09 -1.99 -9.08
N CYS A 127 18.94 -0.67 -8.86
CA CYS A 127 19.83 0.35 -9.42
C CYS A 127 21.28 0.23 -8.91
N LEU A 128 21.51 -0.40 -7.76
CA LEU A 128 22.86 -0.59 -7.22
C LEU A 128 23.59 -1.80 -7.83
N LEU A 129 22.86 -2.76 -8.38
CA LEU A 129 23.45 -4.00 -8.93
C LEU A 129 24.49 -3.77 -10.04
N PRO A 130 24.29 -2.86 -11.02
CA PRO A 130 25.24 -2.66 -12.11
C PRO A 130 26.63 -2.24 -11.64
N PHE A 131 26.74 -1.50 -10.54
CA PHE A 131 28.02 -1.01 -10.00
C PHE A 131 28.92 -2.14 -9.48
N ASN A 132 28.36 -3.31 -9.15
CA ASN A 132 29.12 -4.50 -8.77
C ASN A 132 29.19 -5.55 -9.89
N TYR A 133 28.69 -5.24 -11.08
CA TYR A 133 28.66 -6.15 -12.22
C TYR A 133 29.84 -5.86 -13.16
N THR A 134 30.88 -6.71 -13.11
CA THR A 134 32.13 -6.52 -13.87
C THR A 134 31.93 -6.17 -15.35
N PRO A 135 31.01 -6.83 -16.10
CA PRO A 135 30.77 -6.46 -17.49
C PRO A 135 30.24 -5.03 -17.67
N PHE A 136 29.38 -4.55 -16.78
CA PHE A 136 28.87 -3.18 -16.80
C PHE A 136 29.99 -2.18 -16.51
N VAL A 137 30.77 -2.40 -15.45
CA VAL A 137 31.90 -1.52 -15.07
C VAL A 137 32.92 -1.40 -16.22
N ALA A 138 33.30 -2.53 -16.84
CA ALA A 138 34.18 -2.51 -18.01
C ALA A 138 33.55 -1.79 -19.22
N SER A 139 32.23 -1.90 -19.38
CA SER A 139 31.46 -1.22 -20.44
C SER A 139 31.46 0.30 -20.26
N VAL A 140 31.34 0.79 -19.03
CA VAL A 140 31.44 2.22 -18.66
C VAL A 140 32.84 2.74 -18.94
N ALA A 141 33.88 2.04 -18.50
CA ALA A 141 35.27 2.42 -18.74
C ALA A 141 35.63 2.52 -20.23
N ARG A 142 35.15 1.57 -21.06
CA ARG A 142 35.33 1.63 -22.53
C ARG A 142 34.67 2.85 -23.18
N ARG A 143 33.69 3.46 -22.53
CA ARG A 143 33.00 4.67 -23.00
C ARG A 143 33.66 5.96 -22.50
N GLY A 144 34.75 5.86 -21.73
CA GLY A 144 35.47 7.02 -21.21
C GLY A 144 34.68 7.81 -20.15
N VAL A 145 33.76 7.15 -19.46
CA VAL A 145 32.97 7.74 -18.37
C VAL A 145 33.47 7.20 -17.04
N GLU A 146 33.57 8.08 -16.03
CA GLU A 146 33.90 7.68 -14.67
C GLU A 146 32.68 7.05 -13.99
N LEU A 147 32.86 5.92 -13.29
CA LEU A 147 31.74 5.19 -12.69
C LEU A 147 30.95 6.03 -11.66
N ARG A 148 31.62 6.96 -10.98
CA ARG A 148 30.98 7.88 -10.02
C ARG A 148 29.98 8.86 -10.65
N ASP A 149 30.10 9.10 -11.96
CA ASP A 149 29.26 10.02 -12.71
C ASP A 149 28.10 9.27 -13.41
N VAL A 150 27.93 7.98 -13.13
CA VAL A 150 26.85 7.13 -13.66
C VAL A 150 25.74 6.99 -12.62
N ALA A 151 24.49 7.11 -13.07
CA ALA A 151 23.31 6.72 -12.33
C ALA A 151 22.58 5.59 -13.07
N CYS A 152 21.85 4.76 -12.32
CA CYS A 152 21.00 3.72 -12.87
C CYS A 152 19.56 3.96 -12.44
N GLU A 153 18.63 3.64 -13.34
CA GLU A 153 17.19 3.70 -13.11
C GLU A 153 16.54 2.38 -13.55
N THR A 154 15.41 2.05 -12.93
CA THR A 154 14.62 0.86 -13.25
C THR A 154 13.47 1.21 -14.17
N PHE A 155 13.40 0.59 -15.34
CA PHE A 155 12.25 0.71 -16.25
C PHE A 155 11.47 -0.60 -16.32
N SER A 156 10.15 -0.51 -16.32
CA SER A 156 9.28 -1.65 -16.58
C SER A 156 9.50 -2.15 -18.00
N VAL A 157 9.61 -3.46 -18.18
CA VAL A 157 9.85 -4.08 -19.50
C VAL A 157 8.57 -4.39 -20.28
N GLY A 158 7.38 -4.31 -19.66
CA GLY A 158 6.12 -4.61 -20.33
C GLY A 158 5.97 -6.10 -20.70
N TRP A 159 5.13 -6.39 -21.69
CA TRP A 159 4.88 -7.73 -22.25
C TRP A 159 4.86 -7.64 -23.78
N PHE A 160 5.59 -8.52 -24.47
CA PHE A 160 5.79 -8.47 -25.92
C PHE A 160 5.44 -9.78 -26.64
N GLY A 161 4.63 -10.65 -26.03
CA GLY A 161 4.15 -11.88 -26.65
C GLY A 161 4.98 -13.12 -26.34
N GLU A 162 5.92 -13.03 -25.42
CA GLU A 162 6.70 -14.16 -24.95
C GLU A 162 5.79 -15.28 -24.40
N ALA A 163 6.02 -16.51 -24.89
CA ALA A 163 5.24 -17.67 -24.47
C ALA A 163 5.71 -18.15 -23.09
N GLY A 164 4.91 -17.89 -22.05
CA GLY A 164 4.98 -18.65 -20.79
C GLY A 164 5.82 -18.08 -19.64
N GLU A 165 6.20 -16.80 -19.62
CA GLU A 165 6.94 -16.23 -18.48
C GLU A 165 6.02 -15.55 -17.45
N GLY A 166 5.10 -16.35 -16.90
CA GLY A 166 4.50 -16.12 -15.58
C GLY A 166 5.19 -16.94 -14.48
N LYS A 167 6.34 -17.54 -14.79
CA LYS A 167 7.19 -18.25 -13.82
C LYS A 167 8.55 -17.56 -13.79
N GLU A 168 8.92 -17.11 -12.59
CA GLU A 168 10.19 -16.49 -12.24
C GLU A 168 11.38 -17.24 -12.87
N ARG A 169 12.32 -16.47 -13.45
CA ARG A 169 13.70 -16.92 -13.65
C ARG A 169 14.54 -16.55 -12.45
#